data_AF-A0A8E0VLB8-F1
#
_entry.id   AF-A0A8E0VLB8-F1
#
_cell.length_a   1.000
_cell.length_b   1.000
_cell.length_c   1.000
_cell.angle_alpha   90.00
_cell.angle_beta   90.00
_cell.angle_gamma   90.00
#
_symmetry.space_group_name_H-M   'P 1'
#
loop_
_entity.id
_entity.type
_entity.pdbx_description
1 polymer ?
#
loop_
_entity_poly.entity_id
_entity_poly.type
_entity_poly.pdbx_seq_one_letter_code
_entity_poly.pdbx_strand_id
1 'polypeptide(L)'
;MPELVIQYEVKFENGMECGGAYIKLLSATPNLDLLNFHDKTPYTIMFGPDKCGMDTKFHFIIRHKNMKTGEYEEKHAKKVTKDLESIFTDKRTHLFTLEIDDPKDKKPDDWDERETIVDEKATKPDDWDENAPEFITDESAVKPSGWLDDEPELIPDPNAEKPHDW
;
A
#
# COMPACT_ATOMS: atom_id res chain seq x y z
N MET A 1 16.77 -5.80 12.84
CA MET A 1 17.66 -6.58 11.94
C MET A 1 17.98 -5.60 10.85
N PRO A 2 19.24 -5.47 10.41
CA PRO A 2 19.51 -4.66 9.24
C PRO A 2 18.62 -5.14 8.09
N GLU A 3 18.32 -4.25 7.17
CA GLU A 3 17.51 -4.51 5.99
C GLU A 3 17.98 -5.80 5.30
N LEU A 4 17.03 -6.67 4.95
CA LEU A 4 17.32 -7.92 4.26
C LEU A 4 16.54 -7.99 2.96
N VAL A 5 17.27 -7.99 1.85
CA VAL A 5 16.73 -8.18 0.50
C VAL A 5 17.24 -9.51 -0.06
N ILE A 6 16.32 -10.35 -0.50
CA ILE A 6 16.61 -11.62 -1.16
C ILE A 6 15.89 -11.61 -2.51
N GLN A 7 16.64 -11.78 -3.58
CA GLN A 7 16.09 -11.78 -4.94
C GLN A 7 16.69 -12.90 -5.77
N TYR A 8 15.85 -13.63 -6.49
CA TYR A 8 16.28 -14.66 -7.43
C TYR A 8 15.25 -14.86 -8.54
N GLU A 9 15.69 -15.48 -9.63
CA GLU A 9 14.85 -15.78 -10.79
C GLU A 9 14.64 -17.28 -10.95
N VAL A 10 13.45 -17.67 -11.41
CA VAL A 10 13.13 -19.04 -11.79
C VAL A 10 12.42 -19.03 -13.13
N LYS A 11 12.78 -19.99 -13.98
CA LYS A 11 12.10 -20.27 -15.24
C LYS A 11 11.64 -21.72 -15.25
N PHE A 12 10.34 -21.94 -15.41
CA PHE A 12 9.76 -23.27 -15.55
C PHE A 12 9.72 -23.67 -17.02
N GLU A 13 10.82 -24.19 -17.56
CA GLU A 13 10.99 -24.40 -19.01
C GLU A 13 9.92 -25.28 -19.66
N ASN A 14 9.51 -26.32 -18.95
CA ASN A 14 8.50 -27.27 -19.41
C ASN A 14 7.12 -27.03 -18.77
N GLY A 15 6.97 -25.95 -18.00
CA GLY A 15 5.91 -25.81 -17.02
C GLY A 15 6.12 -26.71 -15.79
N MET A 16 5.30 -26.52 -14.76
CA MET A 16 5.35 -27.27 -13.50
C MET A 16 3.96 -27.80 -13.12
N GLU A 17 3.85 -29.11 -12.92
CA GLU A 17 2.63 -29.76 -12.42
C GLU A 17 2.69 -29.99 -10.89
N CYS A 18 3.80 -30.52 -10.39
CA CYS A 18 4.07 -30.62 -8.96
C CYS A 18 5.58 -30.50 -8.66
N GLY A 19 5.95 -29.52 -7.84
CA GLY A 19 7.29 -29.22 -7.40
C GLY A 19 7.41 -27.82 -6.78
N GLY A 20 8.40 -27.66 -5.91
CA GLY A 20 8.76 -26.39 -5.31
C GLY A 20 10.01 -25.81 -5.95
N ALA A 21 10.04 -24.49 -6.16
CA ALA A 21 11.23 -23.75 -6.58
C ALA A 21 11.57 -22.63 -5.59
N TYR A 22 11.24 -22.84 -4.32
CA TYR A 22 11.59 -21.95 -3.23
C TYR A 22 13.03 -22.16 -2.76
N ILE A 23 13.59 -21.13 -2.13
CA ILE A 23 14.89 -21.17 -1.48
C ILE A 23 14.75 -21.24 0.04
N LYS A 24 15.73 -21.82 0.71
CA LYS A 24 15.85 -21.82 2.18
C LYS A 24 17.15 -21.14 2.59
N LEU A 25 17.06 -20.15 3.48
CA LEU A 25 18.22 -19.55 4.14
C LEU A 25 18.50 -20.37 5.40
N LEU A 26 19.55 -21.17 5.35
CA LEU A 26 19.91 -22.07 6.45
C LEU A 26 20.30 -21.29 7.71
N SER A 27 19.95 -21.83 8.88
CA SER A 27 20.36 -21.25 10.15
C SER A 27 21.84 -21.54 10.39
N ALA A 28 22.61 -20.51 10.73
CA ALA A 28 23.99 -20.69 11.15
C ALA A 28 24.03 -21.51 12.44
N THR A 29 24.58 -22.73 12.35
CA THR A 29 24.81 -23.60 13.51
C THR A 29 26.24 -24.14 13.45
N PRO A 30 26.89 -24.42 14.60
CA PRO A 30 28.26 -24.93 14.62
C PRO A 30 28.44 -26.26 13.87
N ASN A 31 27.36 -27.03 13.71
CA ASN A 31 27.34 -28.35 13.09
C ASN A 31 26.71 -28.33 11.69
N LEU A 32 26.64 -27.17 11.03
CA LEU A 32 26.09 -27.08 9.69
C LEU A 32 27.02 -27.79 8.70
N ASP A 33 26.57 -28.93 8.19
CA ASP A 33 27.24 -29.70 7.15
C ASP A 33 26.43 -29.63 5.84
N LEU A 34 26.97 -28.91 4.87
CA LEU A 34 26.33 -28.72 3.57
C LEU A 34 26.35 -29.99 2.70
N LEU A 35 27.27 -30.92 2.96
CA LEU A 35 27.31 -32.20 2.26
C LEU A 35 26.19 -33.14 2.71
N ASN A 36 25.74 -32.98 3.96
CA ASN A 36 24.63 -33.70 4.56
C ASN A 36 23.37 -32.82 4.67
N PHE A 37 23.07 -32.05 3.62
CA PHE A 37 21.84 -31.27 3.56
C PHE A 37 20.61 -32.17 3.36
N HIS A 38 19.57 -31.96 4.17
CA HIS A 38 18.32 -32.71 4.12
C HIS A 38 17.09 -31.87 4.52
N ASP A 39 15.92 -32.50 4.48
CA ASP A 39 14.60 -31.89 4.75
C ASP A 39 14.50 -31.19 6.12
N LYS A 40 15.08 -31.80 7.15
CA LYS A 40 15.10 -31.30 8.54
C LYS A 40 16.29 -30.38 8.86
N THR A 41 17.15 -30.04 7.88
CA THR A 41 18.25 -29.10 8.13
C THR A 41 17.66 -27.74 8.62
N PRO A 42 18.15 -27.19 9.74
CA PRO A 42 17.63 -25.94 10.28
C PRO A 42 17.74 -24.79 9.29
N TYR A 43 16.62 -24.10 9.08
CA TYR A 43 16.54 -22.88 8.28
C TYR A 43 15.87 -21.76 9.06
N THR A 44 16.16 -20.53 8.65
CA THR A 44 15.63 -19.30 9.25
C THR A 44 14.50 -18.73 8.39
N ILE A 45 14.68 -18.72 7.06
CA ILE A 45 13.69 -18.21 6.11
C ILE A 45 13.50 -19.25 5.00
N MET A 46 12.25 -19.49 4.61
CA MET A 46 11.90 -20.18 3.37
C MET A 46 11.06 -19.25 2.51
N PHE A 47 11.46 -19.06 1.26
CA PHE A 47 10.86 -18.06 0.38
C PHE A 47 10.76 -18.56 -1.06
N GLY A 48 9.56 -18.50 -1.65
CA GLY A 48 9.40 -18.75 -3.08
C GLY A 48 8.15 -19.53 -3.52
N PRO A 49 8.04 -19.80 -4.82
CA PRO A 49 6.89 -20.47 -5.40
C PRO A 49 6.91 -21.99 -5.15
N ASP A 50 5.73 -22.55 -4.91
CA ASP A 50 5.49 -23.99 -4.78
C ASP A 50 4.14 -24.35 -5.40
N LYS A 51 4.12 -25.36 -6.26
CA LYS A 51 2.90 -25.84 -6.90
C LYS A 51 2.83 -27.35 -6.75
N CYS A 52 1.67 -27.88 -6.37
CA CYS A 52 1.39 -29.29 -6.53
C CYS A 52 -0.07 -29.53 -6.91
N GLY A 53 -0.28 -29.96 -8.16
CA GLY A 53 -1.61 -30.10 -8.75
C GLY A 53 -2.29 -28.73 -8.87
N MET A 54 -3.48 -28.61 -8.28
CA MET A 54 -4.24 -27.35 -8.23
C MET A 54 -3.79 -26.44 -7.07
N ASP A 55 -3.02 -26.94 -6.11
CA ASP A 55 -2.57 -26.12 -4.99
C ASP A 55 -1.32 -25.35 -5.40
N THR A 56 -1.51 -24.05 -5.61
CA THR A 56 -0.43 -23.10 -5.83
C THR A 56 -0.23 -22.25 -4.58
N LYS A 57 1.00 -22.19 -4.10
CA LYS A 57 1.42 -21.48 -2.90
C LYS A 57 2.65 -20.64 -3.19
N PHE A 58 2.75 -19.54 -2.46
CA PHE A 58 3.94 -18.73 -2.39
C PHE A 58 4.40 -18.72 -0.94
N HIS A 59 5.49 -19.42 -0.67
CA HIS A 59 6.02 -19.55 0.68
C HIS A 59 6.73 -18.26 1.07
N PHE A 60 6.35 -17.75 2.23
CA PHE A 60 7.20 -16.90 3.04
C PHE A 60 7.05 -17.37 4.48
N ILE A 61 8.06 -18.09 4.97
CA ILE A 61 8.06 -18.72 6.28
C ILE A 61 9.28 -18.23 7.04
N ILE A 62 9.06 -17.73 8.25
CA ILE A 62 10.13 -17.36 9.17
C ILE A 62 10.10 -18.35 10.34
N ARG A 63 11.24 -19.00 10.58
CA ARG A 63 11.43 -19.79 11.79
C ARG A 63 11.98 -18.89 12.88
N HIS A 64 11.15 -18.57 13.86
CA HIS A 64 11.47 -17.64 14.93
C HIS A 64 11.67 -18.38 16.26
N LYS A 65 12.75 -18.05 16.97
CA LYS A 65 12.97 -18.56 18.33
C LYS A 65 12.20 -17.69 19.32
N ASN A 66 11.28 -18.29 20.06
CA ASN A 66 10.61 -17.61 21.17
C ASN A 66 11.62 -17.33 22.29
N MET A 67 11.83 -16.06 22.61
CA MET A 67 12.82 -15.64 23.63
C MET A 67 12.41 -16.03 25.06
N LYS A 68 11.13 -16.34 25.30
CA LYS A 68 10.62 -16.74 26.63
C LYS A 68 10.70 -18.24 26.85
N THR A 69 10.28 -19.04 25.86
CA THR A 69 10.25 -20.51 25.97
C THR A 69 11.50 -21.17 25.41
N GLY A 70 12.26 -20.48 24.55
CA GLY A 70 13.41 -21.03 23.85
C GLY A 70 13.06 -21.92 22.65
N GLU A 71 11.77 -22.19 22.43
CA GLU A 71 11.27 -23.04 21.35
C GLU A 71 11.28 -22.30 20.00
N TYR A 72 11.47 -23.06 18.93
CA TYR A 72 11.39 -22.53 17.57
C TYR A 72 10.01 -22.78 17.00
N GLU A 73 9.40 -21.73 16.47
CA GLU A 73 8.09 -21.78 15.81
C GLU A 73 8.21 -21.31 14.37
N GLU A 74 7.55 -22.02 13.46
CA GLU A 74 7.41 -21.59 12.07
C GLU A 74 6.22 -20.64 11.93
N LYS A 75 6.47 -19.44 11.43
CA LYS A 75 5.45 -18.43 11.16
C LYS A 75 5.29 -18.28 9.66
N HIS A 76 4.10 -18.62 9.19
CA HIS A 76 3.75 -18.56 7.78
C HIS A 76 3.10 -17.21 7.46
N ALA A 77 3.52 -16.60 6.36
CA ALA A 77 2.82 -15.47 5.80
C ALA A 77 1.44 -15.86 5.27
N LYS A 78 0.55 -14.87 5.18
CA LYS A 78 -0.77 -15.06 4.58
C LYS A 78 -0.62 -15.47 3.12
N LYS A 79 -1.50 -16.37 2.66
CA LYS A 79 -1.52 -16.80 1.26
C LYS A 79 -1.78 -15.59 0.36
N VAL A 80 -0.98 -15.47 -0.70
CA VAL A 80 -1.16 -14.46 -1.74
C VAL A 80 -2.47 -14.74 -2.47
N THR A 81 -3.33 -13.73 -2.62
CA THR A 81 -4.65 -13.84 -3.25
C THR A 81 -4.63 -13.70 -4.77
N LYS A 82 -3.50 -13.27 -5.34
CA LYS A 82 -3.32 -13.18 -6.78
C LYS A 82 -3.20 -14.57 -7.39
N ASP A 83 -3.66 -14.70 -8.63
CA ASP A 83 -3.48 -15.90 -9.41
C ASP A 83 -1.98 -16.03 -9.79
N LEU A 84 -1.35 -17.07 -9.24
CA LEU A 84 0.05 -17.40 -9.46
C LEU A 84 0.21 -18.53 -10.49
N GLU A 85 -0.88 -19.04 -11.08
CA GLU A 85 -0.82 -20.19 -11.98
C GLU A 85 -0.05 -19.90 -13.27
N SER A 86 -0.15 -18.66 -13.76
CA SER A 86 0.58 -18.19 -14.95
C SER A 86 2.10 -18.35 -14.81
N ILE A 87 2.65 -18.13 -13.61
CA ILE A 87 4.08 -18.23 -13.31
C ILE A 87 4.61 -19.64 -13.63
N PHE A 88 3.81 -20.67 -13.40
CA PHE A 88 4.21 -22.06 -13.58
C PHE A 88 3.94 -22.61 -14.99
N THR A 89 3.23 -21.86 -15.84
CA THR A 89 2.72 -22.37 -17.13
C THR A 89 3.16 -21.54 -18.34
N ASP A 90 3.50 -20.27 -18.17
CA ASP A 90 3.86 -19.36 -19.26
C ASP A 90 5.27 -19.60 -19.85
N LYS A 91 6.08 -20.43 -19.20
CA LYS A 91 7.46 -20.80 -19.57
C LYS A 91 8.42 -19.60 -19.64
N ARG A 92 8.09 -18.50 -18.97
CA ARG A 92 8.92 -17.29 -18.89
C ARG A 92 9.75 -17.32 -17.61
N THR A 93 10.79 -16.48 -17.61
CA THR A 93 11.56 -16.23 -16.40
C THR A 93 10.79 -15.25 -15.52
N HIS A 94 10.63 -15.59 -14.25
CA HIS A 94 9.99 -14.76 -13.23
C HIS A 94 11.00 -14.40 -12.14
N LEU A 95 10.97 -13.14 -11.71
CA LEU A 95 11.81 -12.61 -10.65
C LEU A 95 11.01 -12.61 -9.33
N PHE A 96 11.60 -13.16 -8.27
CA PHE A 96 11.01 -13.19 -6.94
C PHE A 96 11.87 -12.39 -5.97
N THR A 97 11.24 -11.44 -5.29
CA THR A 97 11.90 -10.52 -4.36
C THR A 97 11.22 -10.59 -2.99
N LEU A 98 12.04 -10.76 -1.94
CA LEU A 98 11.66 -10.65 -0.55
C LEU A 98 12.45 -9.48 0.05
N GLU A 99 11.72 -8.53 0.63
CA GLU A 99 12.26 -7.36 1.31
C GLU A 99 11.74 -7.37 2.75
N ILE A 100 12.66 -7.23 3.69
CA ILE A 100 12.37 -7.15 5.13
C ILE A 100 13.05 -5.89 5.66
N ASP A 101 12.23 -4.88 5.93
CA ASP A 101 12.67 -3.58 6.44
C ASP A 101 13.36 -3.69 7.81
N ASP A 102 14.37 -2.85 8.03
CA ASP A 102 14.90 -2.65 9.38
C ASP A 102 13.96 -1.71 10.15
N PRO A 103 13.31 -2.16 11.25
CA PRO A 103 12.47 -1.29 12.06
C PRO A 103 13.22 -0.14 12.76
N LYS A 104 14.56 -0.15 12.73
CA LYS A 104 15.40 0.94 13.26
C LYS A 104 15.79 1.95 12.20
N ASP A 105 15.59 1.65 10.92
CA ASP A 105 15.87 2.58 9.86
C ASP A 105 14.82 3.69 9.84
N LYS A 106 15.27 4.92 9.64
CA LYS A 106 14.44 6.11 9.65
C LYS A 106 14.89 7.02 8.53
N LYS A 107 13.91 7.52 7.76
CA LYS A 107 14.14 8.61 6.82
C LYS A 107 14.80 9.79 7.57
N PRO A 108 15.83 10.42 7.00
CA PRO A 108 16.45 11.60 7.59
C PRO A 108 15.46 12.77 7.66
N ASP A 109 15.72 13.74 8.54
CA ASP A 109 14.81 14.88 8.77
C ASP A 109 14.65 15.78 7.53
N ASP A 110 15.57 15.69 6.55
CA ASP A 110 15.55 16.43 5.28
C ASP A 110 14.88 15.66 4.13
N TRP A 111 14.28 14.50 4.41
CA TRP A 111 13.68 13.66 3.39
C TRP A 111 12.40 14.30 2.82
N ASP A 112 12.43 14.63 1.54
CA ASP A 112 11.28 15.18 0.82
C ASP A 112 10.27 14.10 0.45
N GLU A 113 9.12 14.09 1.14
CA GLU A 113 8.01 13.14 0.89
C GLU A 113 6.98 13.67 -0.12
N ARG A 114 7.20 14.84 -0.73
CA ARG A 114 6.22 15.46 -1.62
C ARG A 114 6.14 14.70 -2.95
N GLU A 115 4.96 14.18 -3.27
CA GLU A 115 4.68 13.50 -4.55
C GLU A 115 4.72 14.47 -5.74
N THR A 116 4.36 15.73 -5.52
CA THR A 116 4.42 16.79 -6.52
C THR A 116 5.12 18.01 -5.96
N ILE A 117 5.92 18.66 -6.81
CA ILE A 117 6.56 19.94 -6.51
C ILE A 117 5.86 21.03 -7.32
N VAL A 118 5.71 22.22 -6.73
CA VAL A 118 5.25 23.40 -7.46
C VAL A 118 6.35 23.76 -8.46
N ASP A 119 5.97 24.02 -9.71
CA ASP A 119 6.93 24.49 -10.71
C ASP A 119 7.40 25.90 -10.33
N GLU A 120 8.67 26.00 -9.90
CA GLU A 120 9.29 27.26 -9.50
C GLU A 120 9.33 28.30 -10.63
N LYS A 121 9.18 27.87 -11.89
CA LYS A 121 9.17 28.76 -13.06
C LYS A 121 7.77 29.22 -13.47
N ALA A 122 6.72 28.66 -12.86
CA ALA A 122 5.36 29.07 -13.14
C ALA A 122 5.07 30.42 -12.48
N THR A 123 4.98 31.47 -13.29
CA THR A 123 4.51 32.78 -12.85
C THR A 123 3.01 32.90 -13.11
N LYS A 124 2.29 33.43 -12.12
CA LYS A 124 0.88 33.80 -12.28
C LYS A 124 0.72 34.70 -13.52
N PRO A 125 -0.22 34.42 -14.45
CA PRO A 125 -0.42 35.26 -15.63
C PRO A 125 -0.81 36.69 -15.26
N ASP A 126 -0.43 37.66 -16.10
CA ASP A 126 -0.72 39.09 -15.89
C ASP A 126 -2.23 39.38 -15.84
N ASP A 127 -3.05 38.55 -16.48
CA ASP A 127 -4.53 38.69 -16.58
C ASP A 127 -5.28 38.02 -15.40
N TRP A 128 -4.55 37.47 -14.42
CA TRP A 128 -5.17 36.85 -13.25
C TRP A 128 -5.37 37.87 -12.12
N ASP A 129 -6.58 38.42 -12.05
CA ASP A 129 -7.00 39.31 -10.97
C ASP A 129 -7.56 38.51 -9.77
N GLU A 130 -6.80 38.47 -8.67
CA GLU A 130 -7.22 37.84 -7.41
C GLU A 130 -8.23 38.69 -6.62
N ASN A 131 -8.43 39.94 -7.01
CA ASN A 131 -9.37 40.86 -6.35
C ASN A 131 -10.70 40.97 -7.11
N ALA A 132 -10.84 40.27 -8.23
CA ALA A 132 -12.10 40.23 -8.97
C ALA A 132 -13.20 39.57 -8.11
N PRO A 133 -14.40 40.18 -8.03
CA PRO A 133 -15.50 39.58 -7.30
C PRO A 133 -15.98 38.30 -7.99
N GLU A 134 -16.37 37.30 -7.19
CA GLU A 134 -16.89 36.01 -7.69
C GLU A 134 -18.17 36.19 -8.54
N PHE A 135 -18.95 37.24 -8.25
CA PHE A 135 -20.17 37.58 -8.95
C PHE A 135 -20.07 38.97 -9.57
N ILE A 136 -20.48 39.08 -10.84
CA ILE A 136 -20.70 40.35 -11.54
C ILE A 136 -22.20 40.63 -11.61
N THR A 137 -22.60 41.90 -11.44
CA THR A 137 -24.00 42.30 -11.61
C THR A 137 -24.39 42.24 -13.09
N ASP A 138 -25.52 41.62 -13.39
CA ASP A 138 -26.06 41.61 -14.74
C ASP A 138 -26.72 42.95 -15.07
N GLU A 139 -26.04 43.79 -15.86
CA GLU A 139 -26.53 45.11 -16.28
C GLU A 139 -27.79 45.03 -17.16
N SER A 140 -28.10 43.86 -17.72
CA SER A 140 -29.29 43.65 -18.55
C SER A 140 -30.52 43.21 -17.75
N ALA A 141 -30.35 42.89 -16.46
CA ALA A 141 -31.44 42.45 -15.60
C ALA A 141 -32.39 43.61 -15.28
N VAL A 142 -33.66 43.46 -15.67
CA VAL A 142 -34.74 44.41 -15.35
C VAL A 142 -35.61 43.83 -14.26
N LYS A 143 -35.85 44.62 -13.20
CA LYS A 143 -36.78 44.25 -12.13
C LYS A 143 -38.17 43.93 -12.70
N PRO A 144 -38.79 42.78 -12.38
CA PRO A 144 -40.10 42.41 -12.91
C PRO A 144 -41.20 43.42 -12.54
N SER A 145 -42.21 43.58 -13.41
CA SER A 145 -43.30 44.56 -13.23
C SER A 145 -44.19 44.34 -12.01
N GLY A 146 -44.13 43.16 -11.38
CA GLY A 146 -44.86 42.82 -10.15
C GLY A 146 -43.99 42.84 -8.89
N TRP A 147 -42.78 43.39 -8.96
CA TRP A 147 -41.90 43.52 -7.80
C TRP A 147 -42.40 44.64 -6.88
N LEU A 148 -42.66 44.31 -5.61
CA LEU A 148 -43.16 45.25 -4.62
C LEU A 148 -41.98 45.78 -3.80
N ASP A 149 -41.53 47.00 -4.09
CA ASP A 149 -40.36 47.63 -3.45
C ASP A 149 -40.60 48.04 -1.99
N ASP A 150 -41.84 48.35 -1.66
CA ASP A 150 -42.24 48.89 -0.35
C ASP A 150 -42.73 47.80 0.62
N GLU A 151 -42.82 46.55 0.17
CA GLU A 151 -43.24 45.45 1.04
C GLU A 151 -42.06 44.89 1.85
N PRO A 152 -42.27 44.59 3.14
CA PRO A 152 -41.21 44.01 3.97
C PRO A 152 -40.88 42.60 3.47
N GLU A 153 -39.58 42.32 3.33
CA GLU A 153 -39.08 40.99 2.91
C GLU A 153 -39.53 39.88 3.87
N LEU A 154 -39.69 40.21 5.15
CA LEU A 154 -40.13 39.30 6.19
C LEU A 154 -41.37 39.86 6.89
N ILE A 155 -42.41 39.04 7.00
CA ILE A 155 -43.62 39.34 7.77
C ILE A 155 -43.50 38.63 9.12
N PRO A 156 -43.58 39.33 10.26
CA PRO A 156 -43.56 38.68 11.57
C PRO A 156 -44.79 37.78 11.71
N ASP A 157 -44.60 36.59 12.29
CA ASP A 157 -45.72 35.67 12.54
C ASP A 157 -46.70 36.33 13.54
N PRO A 158 -47.96 36.58 13.16
CA PRO A 158 -48.93 37.23 14.02
C PRO A 158 -49.29 36.42 15.27
N ASN A 159 -48.93 35.13 15.32
CA ASN A 159 -49.14 34.26 16.49
C ASN A 159 -47.87 34.05 17.33
N ALA A 160 -46.78 34.76 17.03
CA ALA A 160 -45.55 34.65 17.81
C ALA A 160 -45.70 35.31 19.19
N GLU A 161 -45.85 34.49 20.23
CA GLU A 161 -45.76 34.93 21.63
C GLU A 161 -44.38 34.61 22.19
N LYS A 162 -43.73 35.61 22.79
CA LYS A 162 -42.44 35.42 23.47
C LYS A 162 -42.68 34.56 24.74
N PRO A 163 -42.00 33.41 24.92
CA PRO A 163 -42.15 32.59 26.11
C PRO A 163 -41.78 33.36 27.39
N HIS A 164 -42.41 33.01 28.52
CA HIS A 164 -42.23 33.71 29.80
C HIS A 164 -40.78 33.71 30.33
N ASP A 165 -39.98 32.70 29.97
CA ASP A 165 -38.59 32.54 30.43
C ASP A 165 -37.54 32.99 29.38
N TRP A 166 -37.91 33.86 28.44
CA TRP A 166 -36.96 34.51 27.52
C TRP A 166 -36.46 35.86 28.05
#